data_AF-A0A379TJT4-F1
#
_entry.id   AF-A0A379TJT4-F1
#
_cell.length_a   1.000
_cell.length_b   1.000
_cell.length_c   1.000
_cell.angle_alpha   90.00
_cell.angle_beta   90.00
_cell.angle_gamma   90.00
#
_symmetry.space_group_name_H-M   'P 1'
#
loop_
_entity.id
_entity.type
_entity.pdbx_description
1 polymer ?
#
loop_
_entity_poly.entity_id
_entity_poly.type
_entity_poly.pdbx_seq_one_letter_code
_entity_poly.pdbx_strand_id
1 'polypeptide(L)' 'MQRGIVWVVDDDSSIRWVLERALAGAGLTCIAFENGNEALAALASKNA' A
#
# COMPACT_ATOMS: atom_id res chain seq x y z
N MET A 1 12.96 15.94 0.43
CA MET A 1 12.53 14.59 0.85
C MET A 1 11.59 14.05 -0.20
N GLN A 2 11.93 12.95 -0.87
CA GLN A 2 11.02 12.34 -1.86
C GLN A 2 9.82 11.74 -1.12
N ARG A 3 8.60 12.16 -1.48
CA ARG A 3 7.35 11.53 -1.04
C ARG A 3 7.17 10.23 -1.83
N GLY A 4 7.75 9.14 -1.33
CA GLY A 4 7.53 7.80 -1.87
C GLY A 4 6.12 7.32 -1.54
N ILE A 5 5.47 6.67 -2.50
CA ILE A 5 4.23 5.92 -2.28
C ILE A 5 4.61 4.45 -2.18
N VAL A 6 4.21 3.80 -1.09
CA VAL A 6 4.46 2.37 -0.81
C VAL A 6 3.16 1.61 -0.97
N TRP A 7 3.22 0.52 -1.74
CA TRP A 7 2.08 -0.37 -1.95
C TRP A 7 2.31 -1.65 -1.16
N VAL A 8 1.33 -2.04 -0.35
CA VAL A 8 1.39 -3.21 0.52
C VAL A 8 0.28 -4.17 0.10
N VAL A 9 0.62 -5.44 -0.09
CA VAL A 9 -0.34 -6.51 -0.39
C VAL A 9 -0.18 -7.57 0.69
N ASP A 10 -1.23 -7.78 1.47
CA ASP A 10 -1.23 -8.71 2.59
C ASP A 10 -2.67 -9.14 2.86
N ASP A 11 -2.94 -10.41 3.13
CA ASP A 11 -4.29 -10.93 3.37
C ASP A 11 -4.79 -10.66 4.79
N ASP A 12 -3.88 -10.42 5.75
CA ASP A 12 -4.22 -10.13 7.14
C ASP A 12 -4.38 -8.63 7.40
N SER A 13 -5.60 -8.23 7.78
CA SER A 13 -5.92 -6.84 8.11
C SER A 13 -5.09 -6.26 9.26
N SER A 14 -4.63 -7.08 10.21
CA SER A 14 -3.81 -6.65 11.34
C SER A 14 -2.40 -6.25 10.91
N ILE A 15 -1.80 -7.00 9.98
CA ILE A 15 -0.49 -6.67 9.40
C ILE A 15 -0.59 -5.43 8.53
N ARG A 16 -1.65 -5.32 7.69
CA ARG A 16 -1.91 -4.11 6.89
C ARG A 16 -1.97 -2.85 7.76
N TRP A 17 -2.69 -2.90 8.88
CA TRP A 17 -2.83 -1.77 9.79
C TRP A 17 -1.49 -1.36 10.43
N VAL A 18 -0.69 -2.35 10.89
CA VAL A 18 0.63 -2.07 11.49
C VAL A 18 1.56 -1.40 10.48
N LEU A 19 1.63 -1.92 9.25
CA LEU A 19 2.47 -1.37 8.19
C LEU A 19 2.03 0.04 7.80
N GLU A 20 0.72 0.28 7.68
CA GLU A 20 0.18 1.61 7.38
C GLU A 20 0.57 2.64 8.44
N ARG A 21 0.47 2.28 9.73
CA ARG A 21 0.90 3.16 10.84
C ARG A 21 2.40 3.44 10.80
N ALA A 22 3.23 2.42 10.57
CA ALA A 22 4.68 2.56 10.53
C ALA A 22 5.12 3.47 9.36
N LEU A 23 4.57 3.24 8.17
CA LEU A 23 4.88 4.02 6.97
C LEU A 23 4.39 5.47 7.07
N ALA A 24 3.19 5.68 7.62
CA ALA A 24 2.70 7.02 7.90
C ALA A 24 3.60 7.76 8.91
N GLY A 25 4.09 7.07 9.95
CA GLY A 25 5.06 7.61 10.91
C GLY A 25 6.39 8.02 10.27
N ALA A 26 6.80 7.34 9.20
CA ALA A 26 7.97 7.69 8.38
C ALA A 26 7.69 8.80 7.35
N GLY A 27 6.47 9.34 7.29
CA GLY A 27 6.06 10.36 6.32
C GLY A 27 5.85 9.83 4.90
N LEU A 28 5.66 8.52 4.74
CA LEU A 28 5.38 7.85 3.47
C LEU A 28 3.88 7.68 3.30
N THR A 29 3.42 7.75 2.04
CA THR A 29 2.04 7.40 1.70
C THR A 29 1.95 5.89 1.52
N CYS A 30 1.08 5.23 2.28
CA CYS A 30 0.83 3.80 2.17
C CYS A 30 -0.50 3.56 1.46
N ILE A 31 -0.53 2.60 0.53
CA ILE A 31 -1.74 2.07 -0.09
C ILE A 31 -1.71 0.55 0.13
N ALA A 32 -2.70 0.03 0.86
CA ALA A 32 -2.76 -1.39 1.21
C ALA A 32 -3.88 -2.09 0.43
N PHE A 33 -3.63 -3.34 0.04
CA PHE A 33 -4.54 -4.22 -0.71
C PHE A 33 -4.66 -5.55 0.00
N GLU A 34 -5.85 -6.16 -0.03
CA GLU A 34 -6.09 -7.45 0.62
C GLU A 34 -5.59 -8.63 -0.22
N ASN A 35 -5.44 -8.44 -1.52
CA ASN A 35 -5.02 -9.49 -2.43
C ASN A 35 -4.30 -8.92 -3.66
N GLY A 36 -3.61 -9.79 -4.38
CA GLY A 36 -2.85 -9.41 -5.58
C GLY A 36 -3.73 -8.91 -6.72
N ASN A 37 -4.98 -9.36 -6.83
CA ASN A 37 -5.87 -8.92 -7.90
C ASN A 37 -6.22 -7.43 -7.78
N GLU A 38 -6.52 -6.96 -6.57
CA GLU A 38 -6.76 -5.54 -6.29
C GLU A 38 -5.53 -4.69 -6.62
N ALA A 39 -4.34 -5.16 -6.21
CA ALA A 39 -3.09 -4.47 -6.50
C ALA A 39 -2.81 -4.40 -8.02
N LEU A 40 -3.02 -5.50 -8.75
CA LEU A 40 -2.87 -5.55 -10.21
C LEU A 40 -3.87 -4.65 -10.92
N ALA A 41 -5.13 -4.62 -10.47
CA ALA A 41 -6.14 -3.72 -11.02
C ALA A 41 -5.77 -2.25 -10.81
N ALA A 42 -5.26 -1.89 -9.62
CA ALA A 42 -4.77 -0.56 -9.33
C ALA A 42 -3.51 -0.19 -10.13
N LEU A 43 -2.61 -1.14 -10.39
CA LEU A 43 -1.44 -0.93 -11.25
C LEU A 43 -1.85 -0.68 -12.69
N ALA A 44 -2.78 -1.48 -13.22
CA ALA A 44 -3.28 -1.35 -14.57
C ALA A 44 -3.97 0.00 -14.80
N SER A 45 -4.74 0.49 -13.82
CA SER A 45 -5.43 1.79 -13.91
C SER A 45 -4.50 2.99 -13.80
N LYS A 46 -3.32 2.85 -13.15
CA LYS A 46 -2.31 3.92 -13.08
C LYS A 46 -1.46 4.07 -14.34
N ASN A 47 -1.42 3.05 -15.20
CA ASN A 47 -0.64 3.03 -16.43
C ASN A 47 -1.50 3.25 -17.70
N ALA A 48 -2.80 3.49 -17.53
CA ALA A 48 -3.73 3.88 -18.59
C ALA A 48 -3.85 5.41 -18.67
#